data_AF-A0A7C7KPF0-F1
#
_entry.id   AF-A0A7C7KPF0-F1
#
_cell.length_a   1.000
_cell.length_b   1.000
_cell.length_c   1.000
_cell.angle_alpha   90.00
_cell.angle_beta   90.00
_cell.angle_gamma   90.00
#
_symmetry.space_group_name_H-M   'P 1'
#
loop_
_entity.id
_entity.type
_entity.pdbx_description
1 polymer ?
#
loop_
_entity_poly.entity_id
_entity_poly.type
_entity_poly.pdbx_seq_one_letter_code
_entity_poly.pdbx_strand_id
1 'polypeptide(L)'
;MSVLVSDAAKNAALNYIRDNADQQVMCQGAPADYAEATTDLGVGSGKALGEVVMVQGDYVLADGDTDGRKVTVGQKAGVTVDVTGTFDHVALIDTVNLNLVAVKRLQVNESGTAQAGAASAITLRAAASGSDDAYNGQTIEIIEGPGAGESRQIIDYNGTTKVATVSSPWGTPPDVTSVYRVYGQAVTNGQLMTILAHAITLRDAIAA
;
A
#
# COMPACT_ATOMS: atom_id res chain seq x y z
N MET A 1 15.06 22.74 -3.29
CA MET A 1 15.93 22.62 -4.48
C MET A 1 15.54 21.32 -5.16
N SER A 2 14.77 21.38 -6.24
CA SER A 2 14.43 20.21 -7.06
C SER A 2 15.46 20.07 -8.19
N VAL A 3 15.90 18.85 -8.47
CA VAL A 3 16.82 18.54 -9.56
C VAL A 3 16.02 17.93 -10.69
N LEU A 4 16.13 18.50 -11.90
CA LEU A 4 15.57 17.92 -13.11
C LEU A 4 16.55 16.90 -13.66
N VAL A 5 16.11 15.65 -13.78
CA VAL A 5 16.91 14.54 -14.31
C VAL A 5 16.58 14.35 -15.78
N SER A 6 17.59 14.06 -16.61
CA SER A 6 17.36 13.77 -18.02
C SER A 6 16.47 12.55 -18.19
N ASP A 7 15.68 12.59 -19.25
CA ASP A 7 14.85 11.48 -19.70
C ASP A 7 15.61 10.16 -19.86
N ALA A 8 16.84 10.21 -20.37
CA ALA A 8 17.69 9.02 -20.50
C ALA A 8 17.99 8.38 -19.13
N ALA A 9 18.23 9.19 -18.11
CA ALA A 9 18.46 8.70 -16.75
C ALA A 9 17.17 8.15 -16.10
N LYS A 10 16.01 8.77 -16.36
CA LYS A 10 14.71 8.20 -15.94
C LYS A 10 14.43 6.85 -16.61
N ASN A 11 14.75 6.70 -17.90
CA ASN A 11 14.65 5.42 -18.60
C ASN A 11 15.58 4.36 -18.05
N ALA A 12 16.83 4.72 -17.75
CA ALA A 12 17.79 3.78 -17.18
C ALA A 12 17.27 3.24 -15.83
N ALA A 13 16.73 4.10 -14.98
CA ALA A 13 16.13 3.68 -13.70
C ALA A 13 14.89 2.80 -13.90
N LEU A 14 14.00 3.14 -14.83
CA LEU A 14 12.81 2.32 -15.12
C LEU A 14 13.16 0.96 -15.75
N ASN A 15 14.16 0.93 -16.64
CA ASN A 15 14.70 -0.31 -17.20
C ASN A 15 15.35 -1.17 -16.12
N TYR A 16 16.07 -0.55 -15.17
CA TYR A 16 16.66 -1.26 -14.04
C TYR A 16 15.58 -2.00 -13.24
N ILE A 17 14.42 -1.39 -12.98
CA ILE A 17 13.31 -2.05 -12.30
C ILE A 17 12.83 -3.26 -13.10
N ARG A 18 12.58 -3.11 -14.41
CA ARG A 18 12.16 -4.23 -15.27
C ARG A 18 13.17 -5.39 -15.28
N ASP A 19 14.45 -5.06 -15.39
CA ASP A 19 15.48 -6.05 -15.70
C ASP A 19 16.03 -6.77 -14.45
N ASN A 20 15.81 -6.20 -13.26
CA ASN A 20 16.35 -6.74 -12.00
C ASN A 20 15.27 -7.19 -11.01
N ALA A 21 14.03 -6.70 -11.11
CA ALA A 21 12.96 -7.20 -10.24
C ALA A 21 12.46 -8.57 -10.74
N ASP A 22 12.83 -9.62 -10.02
CA ASP A 22 12.52 -11.02 -10.34
C ASP A 22 11.42 -11.61 -9.44
N GLN A 23 11.07 -10.94 -8.35
CA GLN A 23 9.94 -11.29 -7.50
C GLN A 23 9.13 -10.08 -7.07
N GLN A 24 7.84 -10.32 -6.91
CA GLN A 24 6.88 -9.39 -6.34
C GLN A 24 6.37 -9.98 -5.04
N VAL A 25 6.55 -9.25 -3.94
CA VAL A 25 6.17 -9.68 -2.60
C VAL A 25 5.03 -8.82 -2.08
N MET A 26 4.04 -9.48 -1.51
CA MET A 26 2.96 -8.87 -0.76
C MET A 26 3.46 -8.55 0.64
N CYS A 27 3.28 -7.31 1.10
CA CYS A 27 3.78 -6.90 2.41
C CYS A 27 2.72 -6.23 3.28
N GLN A 28 2.92 -6.35 4.60
CA GLN A 28 2.29 -5.52 5.62
C GLN A 28 3.30 -4.47 6.13
N GLY A 29 3.00 -3.19 5.89
CA GLY A 29 3.92 -2.07 6.06
C GLY A 29 4.93 -1.95 4.91
N ALA A 30 5.56 -0.79 4.81
CA ALA A 30 6.64 -0.57 3.84
C ALA A 30 7.92 -1.28 4.33
N PRO A 31 8.46 -2.28 3.60
CA PRO A 31 9.78 -2.83 3.92
C PRO A 31 10.86 -1.78 3.69
N ALA A 32 11.83 -1.71 4.60
CA ALA A 32 12.97 -0.81 4.55
C ALA A 32 14.12 -1.40 3.72
N ASP A 33 14.21 -2.72 3.63
CA ASP A 33 15.27 -3.45 2.93
C ASP A 33 14.77 -4.79 2.36
N TYR A 34 15.67 -5.50 1.68
CA TYR A 34 15.39 -6.82 1.11
C TYR A 34 15.03 -7.85 2.18
N ALA A 35 15.69 -7.83 3.34
CA ALA A 35 15.47 -8.82 4.39
C ALA A 35 14.06 -8.71 4.99
N GLU A 36 13.57 -7.49 5.24
CA GLU A 36 12.19 -7.26 5.67
C GLU A 36 11.18 -7.66 4.58
N ALA A 37 11.53 -7.44 3.32
CA ALA A 37 10.67 -7.78 2.19
C ALA A 37 10.56 -9.29 1.95
N THR A 38 11.56 -10.10 2.29
CA THR A 38 11.54 -11.57 2.08
C THR A 38 11.26 -12.39 3.34
N THR A 39 11.27 -11.77 4.52
CA THR A 39 11.00 -12.48 5.77
C THR A 39 9.51 -12.41 6.09
N ASP A 40 8.92 -13.57 6.40
CA ASP A 40 7.51 -13.72 6.79
C ASP A 40 7.10 -12.77 7.92
N LEU A 41 5.88 -12.25 7.80
CA LEU A 41 5.26 -11.46 8.84
C LEU A 41 5.19 -12.25 10.16
N GLY A 42 5.66 -11.63 11.25
CA GLY A 42 5.72 -12.25 12.57
C GLY A 42 7.07 -12.92 12.89
N VAL A 43 7.99 -12.99 11.92
CA VAL A 43 9.37 -13.41 12.14
C VAL A 43 10.29 -12.17 12.14
N GLY A 44 10.78 -11.78 13.32
CA GLY A 44 11.65 -10.60 13.45
C GLY A 44 10.95 -9.31 12.99
N SER A 45 11.59 -8.57 12.07
CA SER A 45 11.02 -7.38 11.40
C SER A 45 10.41 -7.70 10.02
N GLY A 46 10.19 -8.98 9.72
CA GLY A 46 9.63 -9.45 8.46
C GLY A 46 8.25 -8.88 8.18
N LYS A 47 8.00 -8.59 6.90
CA LYS A 47 6.77 -7.97 6.41
C LYS A 47 6.11 -8.77 5.30
N ALA A 48 6.72 -9.86 4.83
CA ALA A 48 6.20 -10.68 3.74
C ALA A 48 4.90 -11.41 4.14
N LEU A 49 3.93 -11.39 3.23
CA LEU A 49 2.65 -12.10 3.34
C LEU A 49 2.51 -13.19 2.28
N GLY A 50 3.39 -13.20 1.28
CA GLY A 50 3.44 -14.14 0.18
C GLY A 50 4.06 -13.50 -1.05
N GLU A 51 4.57 -14.32 -1.97
CA GLU A 51 5.33 -13.87 -3.12
C GLU A 51 4.90 -14.52 -4.43
N VAL A 52 5.27 -13.86 -5.53
CA VAL A 52 5.12 -14.39 -6.88
C VAL A 52 6.34 -14.05 -7.72
N VAL A 53 6.74 -15.02 -8.55
CA VAL A 53 7.82 -14.84 -9.52
C VAL A 53 7.39 -13.86 -10.60
N MET A 54 8.27 -12.91 -10.90
CA MET A 54 8.13 -11.92 -11.97
C MET A 54 9.05 -12.27 -13.13
N VAL A 55 8.55 -12.08 -14.34
CA VAL A 55 9.32 -12.20 -15.58
C VAL A 55 9.28 -10.89 -16.33
N GLN A 56 10.22 -10.69 -17.26
CA GLN A 56 10.32 -9.45 -18.03
C GLN A 56 9.02 -9.07 -18.75
N GLY A 57 8.23 -10.07 -19.19
CA GLY A 57 6.94 -9.86 -19.84
C GLY A 57 5.83 -9.31 -18.93
N ASP A 58 6.02 -9.31 -17.61
CA ASP A 58 5.09 -8.70 -16.67
C ASP A 58 5.24 -7.19 -16.57
N TYR A 59 6.29 -6.62 -17.16
CA TYR A 59 6.56 -5.19 -17.12
C TYR A 59 6.30 -4.58 -18.49
N VAL A 60 5.35 -3.66 -18.56
CA VAL A 60 5.07 -2.88 -19.76
C VAL A 60 5.61 -1.47 -19.57
N LEU A 61 6.62 -1.09 -20.34
CA LEU A 61 7.05 0.29 -20.44
C LEU A 61 6.03 1.08 -21.26
N ALA A 62 5.54 2.18 -20.71
CA ALA A 62 4.82 3.15 -21.51
C ALA A 62 5.86 4.05 -22.22
N ASP A 63 6.16 3.73 -23.48
CA ASP A 63 6.95 4.62 -24.33
C ASP A 63 6.10 5.81 -24.76
N GLY A 64 6.58 7.04 -24.50
CA GLY A 64 6.00 8.27 -25.05
C GLY A 64 5.10 9.11 -24.15
N ASP A 65 5.03 8.85 -22.83
CA ASP A 65 4.30 9.74 -21.92
C ASP A 65 5.10 11.02 -21.64
N THR A 66 4.48 12.19 -21.86
CA THR A 66 5.11 13.52 -21.69
C THR A 66 5.18 13.99 -20.24
N ASP A 67 4.42 13.36 -19.34
CA ASP A 67 4.50 13.58 -17.90
C ASP A 67 4.83 12.25 -17.21
N GLY A 68 6.05 12.11 -16.69
CA GLY A 68 6.45 10.97 -15.86
C GLY A 68 6.42 9.62 -16.58
N ARG A 69 7.56 9.22 -17.16
CA ARG A 69 7.72 7.86 -17.69
C ARG A 69 7.41 6.82 -16.61
N LYS A 70 6.69 5.77 -17.03
CA LYS A 70 6.11 4.77 -16.13
C LYS A 70 6.38 3.35 -16.62
N VAL A 71 6.67 2.47 -15.67
CA VAL A 71 6.65 1.02 -15.87
C VAL A 71 5.36 0.51 -15.25
N THR A 72 4.53 -0.15 -16.04
CA THR A 72 3.36 -0.85 -15.51
C THR A 72 3.76 -2.26 -15.14
N VAL A 73 3.56 -2.61 -13.88
CA VAL A 73 3.59 -4.00 -13.44
C VAL A 73 2.23 -4.61 -13.74
N GLY A 74 2.22 -5.67 -14.53
CA GLY A 74 1.03 -6.40 -14.93
C GLY A 74 0.30 -7.02 -13.73
N GLN A 75 -0.98 -7.34 -13.93
CA GLN A 75 -1.76 -8.04 -12.92
C GLN A 75 -1.17 -9.43 -12.68
N LYS A 76 -1.07 -9.82 -11.41
CA LYS A 76 -0.73 -11.19 -10.99
C LYS A 76 -1.92 -11.79 -10.26
N ALA A 77 -2.48 -12.85 -10.83
CA ALA A 77 -3.57 -13.61 -10.25
C ALA A 77 -3.04 -14.89 -9.59
N GLY A 78 -3.70 -15.33 -8.53
CA GLY A 78 -3.36 -16.60 -7.85
C GLY A 78 -2.09 -16.52 -7.01
N VAL A 79 -1.74 -15.34 -6.49
CA VAL A 79 -0.66 -15.20 -5.53
C VAL A 79 -1.12 -15.79 -4.20
N THR A 80 -0.42 -16.81 -3.71
CA THR A 80 -0.76 -17.44 -2.43
C THR A 80 -0.32 -16.54 -1.29
N VAL A 81 -1.18 -16.42 -0.28
CA VAL A 81 -0.84 -15.76 0.98
C VAL A 81 -0.30 -16.83 1.93
N ASP A 82 0.95 -16.70 2.34
CA ASP A 82 1.61 -17.64 3.25
C ASP A 82 1.36 -17.30 4.72
N VAL A 83 1.10 -16.03 5.01
CA VAL A 83 0.84 -15.53 6.38
C VAL A 83 -0.37 -14.62 6.43
N THR A 84 -1.24 -14.83 7.43
CA THR A 84 -2.38 -13.96 7.71
C THR A 84 -1.89 -12.56 8.13
N GLY A 85 -2.46 -11.52 7.51
CA GLY A 85 -2.10 -10.15 7.81
C GLY A 85 -2.90 -9.13 7.01
N THR A 86 -2.37 -7.92 6.91
CA THR A 86 -2.96 -6.81 6.15
C THR A 86 -2.06 -6.46 4.99
N PHE A 87 -2.48 -6.80 3.78
CA PHE A 87 -1.76 -6.46 2.55
C PHE A 87 -1.94 -4.98 2.23
N ASP A 88 -0.92 -4.17 2.46
CA ASP A 88 -0.96 -2.71 2.25
C ASP A 88 0.17 -2.20 1.34
N HIS A 89 1.21 -3.00 1.09
CA HIS A 89 2.32 -2.67 0.20
C HIS A 89 2.66 -3.83 -0.73
N VAL A 90 3.21 -3.47 -1.89
CA VAL A 90 3.86 -4.37 -2.82
C VAL A 90 5.33 -4.00 -2.87
N ALA A 91 6.21 -4.97 -2.64
CA ALA A 91 7.63 -4.86 -2.87
C ALA A 91 8.03 -5.57 -4.17
N LEU A 92 8.93 -4.96 -4.92
CA LEU A 92 9.67 -5.61 -6.00
C LEU A 92 11.10 -5.82 -5.52
N ILE A 93 11.58 -7.04 -5.64
CA ILE A 93 12.91 -7.43 -5.16
C ILE A 93 13.70 -8.11 -6.26
N ASP A 94 15.01 -8.09 -6.09
CA ASP A 94 15.99 -8.83 -6.89
C ASP A 94 16.61 -9.90 -6.00
N THR A 95 16.24 -11.17 -6.21
CA THR A 95 16.76 -12.28 -5.42
C THR A 95 18.19 -12.65 -5.75
N VAL A 96 18.71 -12.23 -6.91
CA VAL A 96 20.09 -12.49 -7.32
C VAL A 96 21.04 -11.54 -6.59
N ASN A 97 20.71 -10.25 -6.56
CA ASN A 97 21.53 -9.22 -5.93
C ASN A 97 21.10 -8.85 -4.50
N LEU A 98 20.06 -9.51 -3.97
CA LEU A 98 19.51 -9.29 -2.63
C LEU A 98 19.12 -7.83 -2.39
N ASN A 99 18.47 -7.22 -3.38
CA ASN A 99 18.15 -5.79 -3.37
C ASN A 99 16.64 -5.53 -3.36
N LEU A 100 16.23 -4.50 -2.60
CA LEU A 100 14.87 -3.97 -2.64
C LEU A 100 14.78 -2.94 -3.77
N VAL A 101 14.13 -3.33 -4.87
CA VAL A 101 14.11 -2.55 -6.11
C VAL A 101 13.07 -1.43 -6.05
N ALA A 102 11.86 -1.74 -5.58
CA ALA A 102 10.80 -0.74 -5.43
C ALA A 102 9.80 -1.16 -4.34
N VAL A 103 9.22 -0.17 -3.67
CA VAL A 103 8.09 -0.37 -2.75
C VAL A 103 6.96 0.55 -3.15
N LYS A 104 5.75 -0.02 -3.25
CA LYS A 104 4.56 0.73 -3.59
C LYS A 104 3.45 0.47 -2.56
N ARG A 105 2.83 1.54 -2.07
CA ARG A 105 1.61 1.45 -1.26
C ARG A 105 0.43 1.09 -2.17
N LEU A 106 -0.45 0.23 -1.69
CA LEU A 106 -1.68 -0.13 -2.38
C LEU A 106 -2.70 1.00 -2.39
N GLN A 107 -3.75 0.78 -3.19
CA GLN A 107 -4.82 1.72 -3.42
C GLN A 107 -5.55 2.10 -2.12
N VAL A 108 -5.93 3.38 -2.03
CA VAL A 108 -6.82 3.91 -1.00
C VAL A 108 -8.23 3.39 -1.30
N ASN A 109 -8.80 2.64 -0.36
CA ASN A 109 -10.13 2.05 -0.49
C ASN A 109 -11.24 3.02 -0.11
N GLU A 110 -10.96 3.93 0.83
CA GLU A 110 -11.89 4.94 1.32
C GLU A 110 -11.12 6.12 1.91
N SER A 111 -11.64 7.34 1.79
CA SER A 111 -11.03 8.52 2.42
C SER A 111 -12.05 9.64 2.58
N GLY A 112 -11.81 10.55 3.52
CA GLY A 112 -12.68 11.68 3.73
C GLY A 112 -12.40 12.43 5.02
N THR A 113 -13.27 13.38 5.32
CA THR A 113 -13.31 14.03 6.63
C THR A 113 -14.23 13.24 7.55
N ALA A 114 -13.79 12.99 8.77
CA ALA A 114 -14.57 12.26 9.76
C ALA A 114 -15.80 13.07 10.21
N GLN A 115 -16.86 12.37 10.62
CA GLN A 115 -18.07 12.95 11.19
C GLN A 115 -18.00 13.07 12.72
N ALA A 116 -17.11 12.29 13.35
CA ALA A 116 -16.83 12.28 14.78
C ALA A 116 -15.63 11.37 15.06
N GLY A 117 -15.09 11.43 16.27
CA GLY A 117 -14.14 10.44 16.76
C GLY A 117 -14.28 10.20 18.26
N ALA A 118 -13.69 9.10 18.70
CA ALA A 118 -13.62 8.66 20.08
C ALA A 118 -12.27 8.02 20.34
N ALA A 119 -11.96 7.66 21.60
CA ALA A 119 -10.65 7.11 21.96
C ALA A 119 -10.24 5.89 21.13
N SER A 120 -11.17 4.99 20.79
CA SER A 120 -10.90 3.78 19.98
C SER A 120 -11.80 3.67 18.75
N ALA A 121 -12.33 4.79 18.26
CA ALA A 121 -13.20 4.77 17.10
C ALA A 121 -13.14 6.08 16.30
N ILE A 122 -13.58 6.01 15.05
CA ILE A 122 -13.78 7.15 14.18
C ILE A 122 -15.06 6.93 13.36
N THR A 123 -15.89 7.96 13.25
CA THR A 123 -17.05 7.93 12.38
C THR A 123 -16.64 8.46 11.02
N LEU A 124 -16.62 7.58 10.02
CA LEU A 124 -16.22 7.89 8.64
C LEU A 124 -17.20 8.86 7.98
N ARG A 125 -16.85 9.44 6.83
CA ARG A 125 -17.72 10.34 6.06
C ARG A 125 -19.06 9.67 5.74
N ALA A 126 -20.11 10.48 5.55
CA ALA A 126 -21.45 9.95 5.29
C ALA A 126 -21.54 9.03 4.06
N ALA A 127 -20.69 9.27 3.06
CA ALA A 127 -20.61 8.50 1.81
C ALA A 127 -19.81 7.19 1.91
N ALA A 128 -19.21 6.86 3.06
CA ALA A 128 -18.51 5.59 3.27
C ALA A 128 -19.45 4.39 3.10
N SER A 129 -18.90 3.19 2.87
CA SER A 129 -19.67 1.97 2.57
C SER A 129 -20.86 1.76 3.51
N GLY A 130 -22.00 1.38 2.95
CA GLY A 130 -23.23 1.02 3.68
C GLY A 130 -23.21 -0.39 4.27
N SER A 131 -22.21 -1.20 3.91
CA SER A 131 -22.12 -2.59 4.34
C SER A 131 -21.30 -2.70 5.61
N ASP A 132 -21.77 -3.51 6.56
CA ASP A 132 -21.01 -3.91 7.73
C ASP A 132 -19.74 -4.66 7.30
N ASP A 133 -18.69 -4.59 8.13
CA ASP A 133 -17.39 -5.24 7.97
C ASP A 133 -16.58 -4.84 6.74
N ALA A 134 -17.07 -3.90 5.91
CA ALA A 134 -16.46 -3.52 4.64
C ALA A 134 -14.98 -3.08 4.74
N TYR A 135 -14.56 -2.61 5.91
CA TYR A 135 -13.20 -2.14 6.16
C TYR A 135 -12.45 -2.95 7.23
N ASN A 136 -13.00 -4.07 7.69
CA ASN A 136 -12.36 -4.87 8.73
C ASN A 136 -11.00 -5.41 8.27
N GLY A 137 -10.01 -5.30 9.15
CA GLY A 137 -8.62 -5.66 8.90
C GLY A 137 -7.87 -4.69 7.99
N GLN A 138 -8.48 -3.61 7.49
CA GLN A 138 -7.76 -2.57 6.75
C GLN A 138 -7.09 -1.58 7.72
N THR A 139 -6.13 -0.81 7.21
CA THR A 139 -5.49 0.25 7.99
C THR A 139 -6.17 1.58 7.73
N ILE A 140 -6.47 2.31 8.81
CA ILE A 140 -6.89 3.70 8.76
C ILE A 140 -5.77 4.60 9.27
N GLU A 141 -5.51 5.67 8.55
CA GLU A 141 -4.54 6.71 8.90
C GLU A 141 -5.22 8.06 8.89
N ILE A 142 -4.95 8.85 9.93
CA ILE A 142 -5.34 10.26 9.96
C ILE A 142 -4.24 11.06 9.26
N ILE A 143 -4.61 11.77 8.19
CA ILE A 143 -3.66 12.53 7.36
C ILE A 143 -3.61 14.00 7.75
N GLU A 144 -4.70 14.56 8.26
CA GLU A 144 -4.79 15.96 8.71
C GLU A 144 -5.73 16.08 9.91
N GLY A 145 -5.58 17.15 10.70
CA GLY A 145 -6.40 17.41 11.89
C GLY A 145 -5.94 16.65 13.14
N PRO A 146 -6.77 16.60 14.20
CA PRO A 146 -6.45 15.86 15.43
C PRO A 146 -6.15 14.39 15.16
N GLY A 147 -5.04 13.90 15.71
CA GLY A 147 -4.54 12.54 15.48
C GLY A 147 -3.74 12.36 14.19
N ALA A 148 -3.43 13.42 13.43
CA ALA A 148 -2.65 13.33 12.20
C ALA A 148 -1.31 12.60 12.38
N GLY A 149 -1.00 11.70 11.45
CA GLY A 149 0.14 10.79 11.49
C GLY A 149 -0.11 9.49 12.25
N GLU A 150 -1.21 9.37 13.00
CA GLU A 150 -1.57 8.10 13.64
C GLU A 150 -2.24 7.15 12.64
N SER A 151 -1.81 5.89 12.68
CA SER A 151 -2.41 4.79 11.92
C SER A 151 -2.85 3.67 12.86
N ARG A 152 -3.98 3.02 12.55
CA ARG A 152 -4.51 1.87 13.29
C ARG A 152 -5.17 0.87 12.35
N GLN A 153 -5.25 -0.38 12.78
CA GLN A 153 -6.04 -1.39 12.08
C GLN A 153 -7.51 -1.26 12.51
N ILE A 154 -8.42 -1.31 11.55
CA ILE A 154 -9.87 -1.37 11.81
C ILE A 154 -10.21 -2.82 12.20
N ILE A 155 -10.77 -3.00 13.40
CA ILE A 155 -11.17 -4.32 13.90
C ILE A 155 -12.67 -4.58 13.75
N ASP A 156 -13.45 -3.53 13.58
CA ASP A 156 -14.89 -3.61 13.37
C ASP A 156 -15.38 -2.35 12.62
N TYR A 157 -16.41 -2.49 11.78
CA TYR A 157 -17.02 -1.40 11.04
C TYR A 157 -18.52 -1.63 10.89
N ASN A 158 -19.31 -0.68 11.38
CA ASN A 158 -20.75 -0.65 11.18
C ASN A 158 -21.11 0.23 9.98
N GLY A 159 -21.63 -0.36 8.92
CA GLY A 159 -21.99 0.29 7.66
C GLY A 159 -23.20 1.23 7.77
N THR A 160 -24.03 1.05 8.79
CA THR A 160 -25.17 1.95 9.05
C THR A 160 -24.72 3.23 9.75
N THR A 161 -23.96 3.11 10.84
CA THR A 161 -23.50 4.26 11.64
C THR A 161 -22.22 4.89 11.11
N LYS A 162 -21.53 4.23 10.18
CA LYS A 162 -20.21 4.60 9.64
C LYS A 162 -19.11 4.59 10.70
N VAL A 163 -19.31 3.90 11.82
CA VAL A 163 -18.33 3.83 12.91
C VAL A 163 -17.33 2.73 12.62
N ALA A 164 -16.05 3.10 12.50
CA ALA A 164 -14.92 2.18 12.47
C ALA A 164 -14.27 2.13 13.86
N THR A 165 -14.18 0.94 14.44
CA THR A 165 -13.49 0.66 15.70
C THR A 165 -12.07 0.22 15.40
N VAL A 166 -11.09 0.74 16.14
CA VAL A 166 -9.66 0.50 15.88
C VAL A 166 -9.00 -0.38 16.93
N SER A 167 -7.92 -1.07 16.53
CA SER A 167 -7.21 -2.09 17.32
C SER A 167 -6.57 -1.59 18.61
N SER A 168 -6.26 -0.30 18.70
CA SER A 168 -5.78 0.34 19.92
C SER A 168 -6.21 1.81 19.97
N PRO A 169 -6.32 2.41 21.18
CA PRO A 169 -6.73 3.79 21.31
C PRO A 169 -5.81 4.75 20.53
N TRP A 170 -6.39 5.84 20.05
CA TRP A 170 -5.65 6.98 19.53
C TRP A 170 -4.90 7.69 20.66
N GLY A 171 -3.70 8.18 20.38
CA GLY A 171 -3.00 9.08 21.30
C GLY A 171 -3.73 10.41 21.41
N THR A 172 -4.09 10.98 20.25
CA THR A 172 -5.05 12.09 20.14
C THR A 172 -6.29 11.60 19.38
N PRO A 173 -7.46 11.54 20.03
CA PRO A 173 -8.70 11.14 19.34
C PRO A 173 -9.00 12.06 18.14
N PRO A 174 -9.43 11.49 17.00
CA PRO A 174 -9.86 12.29 15.86
C PRO A 174 -11.17 13.02 16.16
N ASP A 175 -11.49 14.04 15.37
CA ASP A 175 -12.75 14.78 15.44
C ASP A 175 -13.33 15.09 14.05
N VAL A 176 -14.33 15.98 13.99
CA VAL A 176 -15.00 16.40 12.74
C VAL A 176 -14.09 17.12 11.74
N THR A 177 -12.88 17.51 12.15
CA THR A 177 -11.88 18.16 11.27
C THR A 177 -10.77 17.19 10.84
N SER A 178 -10.73 15.98 11.42
CA SER A 178 -9.75 14.96 11.04
C SER A 178 -10.05 14.44 9.64
N VAL A 179 -9.05 14.53 8.77
CA VAL A 179 -9.07 13.91 7.43
C VAL A 179 -8.37 12.57 7.53
N TYR A 180 -9.00 11.52 6.98
CA TYR A 180 -8.50 10.16 7.06
C TYR A 180 -8.43 9.49 5.69
N ARG A 181 -7.65 8.41 5.62
CA ARG A 181 -7.67 7.44 4.54
C ARG A 181 -7.66 6.02 5.09
N VAL A 182 -8.31 5.12 4.38
CA VAL A 182 -8.35 3.68 4.63
C VAL A 182 -7.71 2.97 3.45
N TYR A 183 -6.79 2.06 3.71
CA TYR A 183 -6.04 1.34 2.69
C TYR A 183 -5.66 -0.08 3.14
N GLY A 184 -5.22 -0.86 2.17
CA GLY A 184 -4.83 -2.25 2.34
C GLY A 184 -6.01 -3.22 2.35
N GLN A 185 -5.72 -4.50 2.45
CA GLN A 185 -6.70 -5.58 2.38
C GLN A 185 -6.37 -6.65 3.40
N ALA A 186 -7.36 -7.08 4.19
CA ALA A 186 -7.20 -8.21 5.08
C ALA A 186 -7.00 -9.49 4.26
N VAL A 187 -5.98 -10.28 4.60
CA VAL A 187 -5.65 -11.54 3.94
C VAL A 187 -5.43 -12.64 4.97
N THR A 188 -5.87 -13.85 4.65
CA THR A 188 -5.66 -15.05 5.49
C THR A 188 -4.71 -16.02 4.83
N ASN A 189 -3.92 -16.75 5.63
CA ASN A 189 -3.07 -17.83 5.13
C ASN A 189 -3.87 -18.80 4.23
N GLY A 190 -3.30 -19.14 3.07
CA GLY A 190 -3.90 -19.99 2.06
C GLY A 190 -4.87 -19.28 1.11
N GLN A 191 -5.14 -17.98 1.31
CA GLN A 191 -5.97 -17.20 0.40
C GLN A 191 -5.24 -16.96 -0.92
N LEU A 192 -5.95 -17.13 -2.04
CA LEU A 192 -5.45 -16.73 -3.34
C LEU A 192 -5.81 -15.27 -3.60
N MET A 193 -4.79 -14.46 -3.84
CA MET A 193 -4.91 -13.04 -4.06
C MET A 193 -4.64 -12.66 -5.51
N THR A 194 -5.29 -11.58 -5.92
CA THR A 194 -5.03 -10.94 -7.21
C THR A 194 -4.42 -9.58 -6.94
N ILE A 195 -3.14 -9.42 -7.28
CA ILE A 195 -2.49 -8.12 -7.26
C ILE A 195 -2.83 -7.42 -8.57
N LEU A 196 -3.60 -6.33 -8.47
CA LEU A 196 -4.00 -5.54 -9.63
C LEU A 196 -2.79 -4.89 -10.30
N ALA A 197 -2.92 -4.65 -11.61
CA ALA A 197 -1.89 -3.95 -12.36
C ALA A 197 -1.64 -2.56 -11.73
N HIS A 198 -0.37 -2.19 -11.61
CA HIS A 198 0.00 -0.97 -10.92
C HIS A 198 1.20 -0.29 -11.60
N ALA A 199 1.12 1.03 -11.75
CA ALA A 199 2.17 1.81 -12.41
C ALA A 199 3.22 2.31 -11.42
N ILE A 200 4.50 2.06 -11.70
CA ILE A 200 5.63 2.70 -11.03
C ILE A 200 5.99 3.93 -11.84
N THR A 201 5.85 5.10 -11.21
CA THR A 201 6.22 6.39 -11.77
C THR A 201 7.40 6.94 -10.96
N LEU A 202 8.40 7.45 -11.67
CA LEU A 202 9.37 8.33 -11.03
C LEU A 202 8.69 9.70 -10.97
N ARG A 203 8.31 10.14 -9.78
CA ARG A 203 7.66 11.44 -9.61
C ARG A 203 8.61 12.54 -10.10
N ASP A 204 8.15 13.35 -11.04
CA ASP A 204 8.78 14.62 -11.34
C ASP A 204 8.57 15.57 -10.15
N ALA A 205 9.64 16.20 -9.68
CA ALA A 205 9.54 17.20 -8.62
C ALA A 205 9.02 18.53 -9.20
N ILE A 206 7.78 18.83 -8.79
CA ILE A 206 6.99 20.08 -8.85
C ILE A 206 6.28 20.35 -10.18
N ALA A 207 4.97 20.04 -10.19
CA ALA A 207 3.98 20.84 -10.90
C ALA A 207 4.04 22.26 -10.31
N ALA A 208 4.44 23.23 -11.13
CA ALA A 208 4.25 24.65 -10.83
C ALA A 208 2.77 25.02 -11.01
#